data_AF-A0A355U9N0-F1
#
_entry.id   AF-A0A355U9N0-F1
#
_cell.length_a   1.000
_cell.length_b   1.000
_cell.length_c   1.000
_cell.angle_alpha   90.00
_cell.angle_beta   90.00
_cell.angle_gamma   90.00
#
_symmetry.space_group_name_H-M   'P 1'
#
loop_
_entity.id
_entity.type
_entity.pdbx_description
1 polymer ?
#
loop_
_entity_poly.entity_id
_entity_poly.type
_entity_poly.pdbx_seq_one_letter_code
_entity_poly.pdbx_strand_id
1 'polypeptide(L)'
;MKKLFLLTLLATVAISCTKSGDANQDEGGCPFGFDGMKKHNDANDNQDWWPNQLDLSVLRQHSDLSNPMGEDFDYEAAFNSL
;
A
#
# COMPACT_ATOMS: atom_id res chain seq x y z
N MET A 1 -18.18 0.05 53.17
CA MET A 1 -16.83 0.10 52.57
C MET A 1 -16.70 -0.66 51.24
N LYS A 2 -17.46 -1.74 50.99
CA LYS A 2 -17.43 -2.49 49.70
C LYS A 2 -18.15 -1.80 48.52
N LYS A 3 -19.10 -0.90 48.81
CA LYS A 3 -19.87 -0.15 47.79
C LYS A 3 -19.10 1.01 47.15
N LEU A 4 -18.02 1.48 47.80
CA LEU A 4 -17.18 2.56 47.28
C LEU A 4 -16.20 2.05 46.21
N PHE A 5 -15.74 0.81 46.32
CA PHE A 5 -14.86 0.16 45.32
C PHE A 5 -15.61 -0.29 44.05
N LEU A 6 -16.92 -0.53 44.12
CA LEU A 6 -17.73 -0.95 42.97
C LEU A 6 -18.13 0.23 42.06
N LEU A 7 -18.19 1.45 42.60
CA LEU A 7 -18.51 2.66 41.84
C LEU A 7 -17.30 3.23 41.07
N THR A 8 -16.08 3.03 41.56
CA THR A 8 -14.84 3.42 40.85
C THR A 8 -14.54 2.50 39.67
N LEU A 9 -14.94 1.22 39.74
CA LEU A 9 -14.76 0.24 38.67
C LEU A 9 -15.65 0.51 37.44
N LEU A 10 -16.82 1.13 37.65
CA LEU A 10 -17.76 1.46 36.56
C LEU A 10 -17.35 2.75 35.81
N ALA A 11 -16.63 3.67 36.47
CA ALA A 11 -16.24 4.96 35.88
C ALA A 11 -14.94 4.89 35.06
N THR A 12 -14.03 3.95 35.33
CA THR A 12 -12.78 3.80 34.57
C THR A 12 -12.93 3.00 33.27
N VAL A 13 -14.06 2.33 33.06
CA VAL A 13 -14.34 1.57 31.82
C VAL A 13 -14.82 2.47 30.68
N ALA A 14 -15.27 3.70 30.95
CA ALA A 14 -15.85 4.59 29.94
C ALA A 14 -14.85 5.52 29.21
N ILE A 15 -13.54 5.48 29.55
CA ILE A 15 -12.53 6.42 28.98
C ILE A 15 -11.49 5.72 28.08
N SER A 16 -11.61 4.42 27.80
CA SER A 16 -10.73 3.76 26.83
C SER A 16 -11.47 2.77 25.94
N CYS A 17 -12.24 3.32 25.00
CA CYS A 17 -11.97 3.12 23.58
C CYS A 17 -13.01 3.90 22.78
N THR A 18 -12.71 5.14 22.44
CA THR A 18 -13.22 5.73 21.19
C THR A 18 -11.99 5.95 20.32
N LYS A 19 -11.57 4.90 19.60
CA LYS A 19 -10.69 5.08 18.44
C LYS A 19 -11.53 5.78 17.37
N SER A 20 -11.54 7.11 17.45
CA SER A 20 -11.98 7.99 16.39
C SER A 20 -11.12 7.75 15.15
N GLY A 21 -11.81 7.51 14.03
CA GLY A 21 -11.44 7.78 12.64
C GLY A 21 -9.99 7.57 12.20
N ASP A 22 -9.81 6.62 11.30
CA ASP A 22 -9.13 6.95 10.04
C ASP A 22 -10.12 6.67 8.91
N ALA A 23 -10.64 7.75 8.33
CA ALA A 23 -11.23 7.72 7.01
C ALA A 23 -10.07 7.53 6.03
N ASN A 24 -9.77 6.28 5.67
CA ASN A 24 -8.99 6.05 4.46
C ASN A 24 -9.91 6.40 3.30
N GLN A 25 -9.52 7.44 2.57
CA GLN A 25 -10.16 7.85 1.34
C GLN A 25 -10.10 6.67 0.38
N ASP A 26 -11.19 6.44 -0.36
CA ASP A 26 -11.29 5.40 -1.38
C ASP A 26 -10.28 5.68 -2.51
N GLU A 27 -9.04 5.26 -2.31
CA GLU A 27 -7.97 5.33 -3.29
C GLU A 27 -7.97 4.05 -4.13
N GLY A 28 -8.75 4.05 -5.21
CA GLY A 28 -8.51 3.22 -6.39
C GLY A 28 -8.52 1.70 -6.23
N GLY A 29 -9.31 1.14 -5.30
CA GLY A 29 -9.53 -0.32 -5.19
C GLY A 29 -10.36 -0.89 -6.35
N CYS A 30 -10.05 -2.13 -6.78
CA CYS A 30 -10.85 -2.83 -7.78
C CYS A 30 -12.14 -3.36 -7.12
N PRO A 31 -13.33 -2.96 -7.59
CA PRO A 31 -14.60 -3.26 -6.91
C PRO A 31 -14.97 -4.76 -6.89
N PHE A 32 -14.21 -5.61 -7.59
CA PHE A 32 -14.40 -7.05 -7.65
C PHE A 32 -13.52 -7.85 -6.67
N GLY A 33 -12.74 -7.18 -5.82
CA GLY A 33 -11.97 -7.85 -4.77
C GLY A 33 -10.75 -8.63 -5.27
N PHE A 34 -10.25 -8.35 -6.47
CA PHE A 34 -8.95 -8.85 -6.96
C PHE A 34 -7.76 -8.05 -6.40
N ASP A 35 -8.05 -7.04 -5.59
CA ASP A 35 -7.17 -6.10 -4.89
C ASP A 35 -6.22 -6.81 -3.91
N GLY A 36 -6.54 -8.07 -3.60
CA GLY A 36 -5.82 -8.95 -2.71
C GLY A 36 -4.53 -9.53 -3.29
N MET A 37 -4.18 -9.26 -4.56
CA MET A 37 -2.80 -9.45 -5.04
C MET A 37 -1.91 -8.33 -4.49
N LYS A 38 -1.89 -8.20 -3.16
CA LYS A 38 -0.81 -7.56 -2.43
C LYS A 38 0.47 -8.24 -2.91
N LYS A 39 1.42 -7.48 -3.45
CA LYS A 39 2.80 -7.99 -3.53
C LYS A 39 3.11 -8.53 -2.13
N HIS A 40 3.55 -9.78 -2.02
CA HIS A 40 3.98 -10.37 -0.76
C HIS A 40 5.27 -9.68 -0.28
N ASN A 41 5.13 -8.44 0.15
CA ASN A 41 6.10 -7.68 0.91
C ASN A 41 5.37 -7.29 2.19
N ASP A 42 5.23 -8.24 3.12
CA ASP A 42 4.70 -7.97 4.46
C ASP A 42 5.65 -7.08 5.30
N ALA A 43 6.74 -6.58 4.69
CA ALA A 43 7.72 -5.70 5.27
C ALA A 43 7.51 -4.27 4.76
N ASN A 44 7.65 -3.30 5.66
CA ASN A 44 7.65 -1.87 5.30
C ASN A 44 8.83 -1.58 4.37
N ASP A 45 8.56 -0.91 3.25
CA ASP A 45 9.57 -0.46 2.29
C ASP A 45 10.16 0.90 2.70
N ASN A 46 11.25 1.32 2.07
CA ASN A 46 11.91 2.59 2.39
C ASN A 46 10.97 3.81 2.25
N GLN A 47 10.00 3.75 1.33
CA GLN A 47 9.04 4.82 1.12
C GLN A 47 8.05 4.95 2.29
N ASP A 48 7.76 3.86 3.00
CA ASP A 48 6.91 3.90 4.19
C ASP A 48 7.64 4.61 5.35
N TRP A 49 8.96 4.43 5.45
CA TRP A 49 9.78 5.05 6.50
C TRP A 49 10.18 6.50 6.20
N TRP A 50 10.44 6.82 4.93
CA TRP A 50 10.86 8.15 4.49
C TRP A 50 9.96 8.67 3.36
N PRO A 51 8.72 9.09 3.66
CA PRO A 51 7.71 9.44 2.64
C PRO A 51 8.07 10.65 1.79
N ASN A 52 9.04 11.47 2.21
CA ASN A 52 9.52 12.64 1.46
C ASN A 52 10.88 12.38 0.77
N GLN A 53 11.34 11.13 0.70
CA GLN A 53 12.56 10.79 -0.03
C GLN A 53 12.36 11.02 -1.53
N LEU A 54 13.41 11.53 -2.20
CA LEU A 54 13.39 11.65 -3.66
C LEU A 54 13.25 10.27 -4.31
N ASP A 55 12.20 10.08 -5.12
CA ASP A 55 11.98 8.84 -5.84
C ASP A 55 12.88 8.73 -7.09
N LEU A 56 13.76 7.73 -7.10
CA LEU A 56 14.64 7.40 -8.23
C LEU A 56 14.12 6.21 -9.04
N SER A 57 12.96 5.63 -8.69
CA SER A 57 12.38 4.47 -9.38
C SER A 57 12.16 4.72 -10.87
N VAL A 58 11.83 5.98 -11.23
CA VAL A 58 11.61 6.43 -12.61
C VAL A 58 12.81 6.18 -13.52
N LEU A 59 14.03 6.29 -13.00
CA LEU A 59 15.26 6.12 -13.78
C LEU A 59 15.54 4.66 -14.15
N ARG A 60 14.80 3.72 -13.56
CA ARG A 60 14.93 2.28 -13.80
C ARG A 60 13.69 1.70 -14.47
N GLN A 61 12.72 2.53 -14.86
CA GLN A 61 11.58 2.09 -15.65
C GLN A 61 12.08 1.69 -17.06
N HIS A 62 11.55 0.59 -17.59
CA HIS A 62 11.85 0.09 -18.95
C HIS A 62 13.30 -0.38 -19.20
N SER A 63 13.93 -1.04 -18.22
CA SER A 63 15.21 -1.72 -18.46
C SER A 63 15.06 -2.86 -19.49
N ASP A 64 16.07 -3.04 -20.34
CA ASP A 64 16.16 -4.12 -21.33
C ASP A 64 16.01 -5.51 -20.70
N LEU A 65 16.41 -5.68 -19.43
CA LEU A 65 16.24 -6.93 -18.67
C LEU A 65 14.77 -7.35 -18.51
N SER A 66 13.84 -6.39 -18.59
CA SER A 66 12.40 -6.64 -18.51
C SER A 66 11.73 -6.71 -19.88
N ASN A 67 12.47 -6.48 -20.97
CA ASN A 67 11.94 -6.51 -22.32
C ASN A 67 11.88 -7.95 -22.85
N PRO A 68 10.68 -8.53 -23.09
CA PRO A 68 10.55 -9.89 -23.59
C PRO A 68 10.89 -10.03 -25.08
N MET A 69 11.00 -8.94 -25.85
CA MET A 69 11.23 -8.99 -27.30
C MET A 69 12.70 -9.26 -27.67
N GLY A 70 13.64 -9.06 -26.73
CA GLY A 70 15.07 -9.20 -26.97
C GLY A 70 15.72 -7.92 -27.50
N GLU A 71 17.05 -7.88 -27.46
CA GLU A 71 17.85 -6.69 -27.81
C GLU A 71 17.80 -6.34 -29.30
N ASP A 72 17.63 -7.34 -30.18
CA ASP A 72 17.66 -7.17 -31.63
C ASP A 72 16.29 -6.86 -32.26
N PHE A 73 15.23 -6.67 -31.45
CA PHE A 73 13.88 -6.48 -31.97
C PHE A 73 13.62 -5.04 -32.45
N ASP A 74 13.32 -4.89 -33.74
CA ASP A 74 12.92 -3.62 -34.36
C ASP A 74 11.40 -3.59 -34.61
N TYR A 75 10.70 -2.76 -33.83
CA TYR A 75 9.26 -2.57 -33.96
C TYR A 75 8.85 -1.90 -35.28
N GLU A 76 9.64 -0.94 -35.78
CA GLU A 76 9.33 -0.22 -37.02
C GLU A 76 9.37 -1.17 -38.22
N ALA A 77 10.43 -1.99 -38.31
CA ALA A 77 10.57 -2.99 -39.37
C ALA A 77 9.44 -4.04 -39.33
N ALA A 78 9.12 -4.56 -38.13
CA ALA A 78 8.06 -5.53 -37.96
C ALA A 78 6.70 -4.96 -38.40
N PHE A 79 6.40 -3.73 -38.00
CA PHE A 79 5.13 -3.08 -38.34
C PHE A 79 4.97 -2.85 -39.85
N ASN A 80 6.04 -2.42 -40.53
CA ASN A 80 6.02 -2.19 -41.99
C ASN A 80 5.82 -3.47 -42.82
N SER A 81 5.93 -4.64 -42.20
CA SER A 81 5.75 -5.95 -42.85
C SER A 81 4.35 -6.57 -42.70
N LEU A 82 3.45 -5.92 -41.94
CA LEU A 82 2.06 -6.33 -41.71
C LEU A 82 1.16 -6.09 -42.94
#